data_AF-A0A6N9ULK7-F1
#
_entry.id   AF-A0A6N9ULK7-F1
#
_cell.length_a   1.000
_cell.length_b   1.000
_cell.length_c   1.000
_cell.angle_alpha   90.00
_cell.angle_beta   90.00
_cell.angle_gamma   90.00
#
_symmetry.space_group_name_H-M   'P 1'
#
loop_
_entity.id
_entity.type
_entity.pdbx_description
1 polymer ?
#
loop_
_entity_poly.entity_id
_entity_poly.type
_entity_poly.pdbx_seq_one_letter_code
_entity_poly.pdbx_strand_id
1 'polypeptide(L)'
;MVVGIFRVVPLPGETTWSLMVRIAARYGMEAKTLRSGWKWHNSAPTYDTGGQRADAEVLFNAAGRRFLADVSGVAPGVLTRALPSWEQEGARLLAGKDAAGPATAWRAGGALVGPAAFGCRLCTARRTGEAVRAVRYVPRWRRVCVRHARWLLDADADLPLEHLDLRGVPEVVAAQRGWPGVARRAVRAGVEPERVFALAHAVVARWWEQAYGWEREKIWPRRLHQVAGGDAGGDLERWRIVGRDAAVFPEVVAVADALLEPAMAELVWADSGAGRPRALPADGAFCRRLGERVGRGWLGPLAATDHGGPLIAWMGSVIRLRRGAGGPPGYDNDPWWLRREHQAATMAGQLRVLGKEKKAPGSGTMWRATVPAEQRRLITSTLDSAEEQLLQLRGVQTGPTADVARRLLRGLGHSAGLIENAWKRTALAAVNGGVPLEEVAQWVNMPAAVLRDMLTAGGQEEDS
;
A
#
# COMPACT_ATOMS: atom_id res chain seq x y z
N MET A 1 14.25 34.22 25.76
CA MET A 1 14.81 32.88 25.51
C MET A 1 16.27 33.06 25.16
N VAL A 2 17.21 32.47 25.89
CA VAL A 2 18.60 32.45 25.45
C VAL A 2 18.74 31.32 24.45
N VAL A 3 18.96 31.69 23.19
CA VAL A 3 18.98 30.81 22.03
C VAL A 3 20.29 29.99 22.02
N GLY A 4 20.21 28.71 21.67
CA GLY A 4 21.39 27.88 21.45
C GLY A 4 22.08 27.32 22.71
N ILE A 5 21.49 27.46 23.90
CA ILE A 5 22.03 26.84 25.14
C ILE A 5 22.03 25.31 25.02
N PHE A 6 20.95 24.74 24.49
CA PHE A 6 20.83 23.30 24.33
C PHE A 6 21.14 22.89 22.91
N ARG A 7 22.05 21.91 22.78
CA ARG A 7 22.35 21.26 21.50
C ARG A 7 21.35 20.12 21.26
N VAL A 8 20.37 20.35 20.39
CA VAL A 8 19.35 19.36 20.01
C VAL A 8 19.63 18.83 18.62
N VAL A 9 20.31 17.69 18.56
CA VAL A 9 20.72 17.07 17.30
C VAL A 9 19.53 16.37 16.61
N PRO A 10 19.30 16.59 15.31
CA PRO A 10 18.28 15.88 14.55
C PRO A 10 18.59 14.39 14.42
N LEU A 11 17.55 13.57 14.36
CA LEU A 11 17.67 12.16 13.99
C LEU A 11 17.82 12.07 12.45
N PRO A 12 18.56 11.09 11.93
CA PRO A 12 18.67 10.90 10.48
C PRO A 12 17.29 10.66 9.85
N GLY A 13 16.92 11.44 8.85
CA GLY A 13 15.62 11.36 8.17
C GLY A 13 14.46 11.93 8.98
N GLU A 14 14.69 12.69 10.05
CA GLU A 14 13.64 13.31 10.85
C GLU A 14 12.86 14.37 10.06
N THR A 15 11.56 14.51 10.32
CA THR A 15 10.79 15.65 9.80
C THR A 15 11.21 16.91 10.54
N THR A 16 11.21 18.05 9.85
CA THR A 16 11.64 19.30 10.48
C THR A 16 10.70 19.70 11.62
N TRP A 17 9.39 19.42 11.47
CA TRP A 17 8.44 19.60 12.57
C TRP A 17 8.75 18.75 13.80
N SER A 18 9.13 17.48 13.63
CA SER A 18 9.53 16.59 14.73
C SER A 18 10.72 17.16 15.51
N LEU A 19 11.72 17.70 14.78
CA LEU A 19 12.86 18.37 15.41
C LEU A 19 12.40 19.60 16.22
N MET A 20 11.53 20.46 15.67
CA MET A 20 11.03 21.65 16.37
C MET A 20 10.30 21.28 17.67
N VAL A 21 9.44 20.26 17.64
CA VAL A 21 8.73 19.78 18.83
C VAL A 21 9.72 19.33 19.91
N ARG A 22 10.79 18.63 19.51
CA ARG A 22 11.85 18.18 20.43
C ARG A 22 12.69 19.34 20.97
N ILE A 23 12.98 20.36 20.17
CA ILE A 23 13.63 21.58 20.63
C ILE A 23 12.77 22.23 21.70
N ALA A 24 11.48 22.45 21.43
CA ALA A 24 10.55 23.04 22.38
C ALA A 24 10.51 22.25 23.70
N ALA A 25 10.37 20.92 23.62
CA ALA A 25 10.40 20.05 24.80
C ALA A 25 11.70 20.19 25.60
N ARG A 26 12.86 20.26 24.92
CA ARG A 26 14.16 20.40 25.59
C ARG A 26 14.33 21.72 26.34
N TYR A 27 13.68 22.79 25.86
CA TYR A 27 13.60 24.08 26.55
C TYR A 27 12.43 24.17 27.55
N GLY A 28 11.70 23.07 27.79
CA GLY A 28 10.57 23.04 28.73
C GLY A 28 9.37 23.87 28.28
N MET A 29 9.20 24.10 26.97
CA MET A 29 8.12 24.90 26.41
C MET A 29 7.25 24.12 25.43
N GLU A 30 6.03 24.61 25.21
CA GLU A 30 5.17 24.08 24.16
C GLU A 30 5.68 24.45 22.77
N ALA A 31 5.43 23.58 21.80
CA ALA A 31 5.82 23.84 20.41
C ALA A 31 5.19 25.12 19.85
N LYS A 32 3.99 25.51 20.32
CA LYS A 32 3.33 26.77 19.94
C LYS A 32 4.16 28.00 20.32
N THR A 33 4.86 27.97 21.45
CA THR A 33 5.75 29.05 21.89
C THR A 33 6.96 29.16 20.97
N LEU A 34 7.58 28.04 20.60
CA LEU A 34 8.67 28.06 19.63
C LEU A 34 8.20 28.61 18.28
N ARG A 35 6.99 28.23 17.83
CA ARG A 35 6.41 28.66 16.56
C ARG A 35 6.28 30.19 16.41
N SER A 36 6.21 30.97 17.49
CA SER A 36 6.11 32.43 17.39
C SER A 36 7.39 33.08 16.84
N GLY A 37 8.50 32.34 16.73
CA GLY A 37 9.73 32.78 16.09
C GLY A 37 9.68 32.88 14.56
N TRP A 38 8.58 32.47 13.92
CA TRP A 38 8.42 32.55 12.46
C TRP A 38 7.08 33.15 12.05
N LYS A 39 7.06 33.80 10.89
CA LYS A 39 5.84 34.16 10.15
C LYS A 39 5.30 32.93 9.40
N TRP A 40 4.05 32.56 9.68
CA TRP A 40 3.38 31.38 9.09
C TRP A 40 2.46 31.79 7.93
N HIS A 41 2.63 31.18 6.76
CA HIS A 41 1.85 31.52 5.56
C HIS A 41 0.56 30.72 5.39
N ASN A 42 0.40 29.62 6.12
CA ASN A 42 -0.80 28.77 6.07
C ASN A 42 -1.00 28.05 7.42
N SER A 43 -2.12 27.34 7.52
CA SER A 43 -2.46 26.52 8.69
C SER A 43 -1.82 25.13 8.60
N ALA A 44 -1.62 24.50 9.76
CA ALA A 44 -1.12 23.14 9.83
C ALA A 44 -2.11 22.15 9.20
N PRO A 45 -1.63 21.12 8.48
CA PRO A 45 -2.53 20.13 7.91
C PRO A 45 -3.10 19.28 9.06
N THR A 46 -4.41 19.06 9.01
CA THR A 46 -5.16 18.35 10.05
C THR A 46 -5.67 17.00 9.55
N TYR A 47 -5.99 16.10 10.47
CA TYR A 47 -6.79 14.92 10.15
C TYR A 47 -8.25 15.31 9.91
N ASP A 48 -8.99 14.49 9.17
CA ASP A 48 -10.43 14.68 8.92
C ASP A 48 -11.26 14.64 10.22
N THR A 49 -10.74 13.95 11.23
CA THR A 49 -11.28 13.83 12.60
C THR A 49 -10.90 15.01 13.51
N GLY A 50 -10.05 15.92 13.04
CA GLY A 50 -9.47 17.01 13.82
C GLY A 50 -8.06 16.71 14.33
N GLY A 51 -7.37 17.73 14.82
CA GLY A 51 -5.98 17.63 15.29
C GLY A 51 -4.94 17.70 14.16
N GLN A 52 -3.73 18.09 14.52
CA GLN A 52 -2.62 18.24 13.58
C GLN A 52 -2.09 16.86 13.15
N ARG A 53 -1.82 16.70 11.85
CA ARG A 53 -1.19 15.48 11.34
C ARG A 53 0.20 15.27 11.91
N ALA A 54 0.52 14.06 12.34
CA ALA A 54 1.85 13.73 12.84
C ALA A 54 2.92 13.76 11.74
N ASP A 55 2.56 13.51 10.48
CA ASP A 55 3.44 13.69 9.30
C ASP A 55 3.51 15.13 8.78
N ALA A 56 2.99 16.11 9.53
CA ALA A 56 3.11 17.51 9.17
C ALA A 56 4.59 17.89 9.01
N GLU A 57 4.89 18.64 7.96
CA GLU A 57 6.22 19.11 7.62
C GLU A 57 6.23 20.63 7.49
N VAL A 58 7.40 21.21 7.75
CA VAL A 58 7.61 22.66 7.78
C VAL A 58 8.73 23.03 6.81
N LEU A 59 8.43 23.90 5.85
CA LEU A 59 9.39 24.45 4.90
C LEU A 59 9.79 25.86 5.32
N PHE A 60 11.08 26.17 5.29
CA PHE A 60 11.62 27.46 5.72
C PHE A 60 12.24 28.25 4.56
N ASN A 61 12.15 29.58 4.64
CA ASN A 61 13.05 30.45 3.90
C ASN A 61 14.46 30.43 4.54
N ALA A 62 15.44 31.09 3.90
CA ALA A 62 16.82 31.10 4.38
C ALA A 62 16.96 31.67 5.81
N ALA A 63 16.23 32.76 6.14
CA ALA A 63 16.23 33.34 7.49
C ALA A 63 15.63 32.38 8.54
N GLY A 64 14.55 31.68 8.19
CA GLY A 64 13.92 30.68 9.05
C GLY A 64 14.82 29.47 9.31
N ARG A 65 15.59 29.05 8.31
CA ARG A 65 16.60 27.99 8.46
C ARG A 65 17.74 28.39 9.40
N ARG A 66 18.24 29.63 9.28
CA ARG A 66 19.26 30.18 10.19
C ARG A 66 18.74 30.21 11.63
N PHE A 67 17.54 30.75 11.83
CA PHE A 67 16.93 30.81 13.16
C PHE A 67 16.73 29.41 13.77
N LEU A 68 16.32 28.40 13.00
CA LEU A 68 16.23 27.02 13.50
C LEU A 68 17.59 26.45 13.90
N ALA A 69 18.64 26.72 13.10
CA ALA A 69 20.00 26.30 13.43
C ALA A 69 20.47 26.92 14.76
N ASP A 70 20.19 28.20 14.96
CA ASP A 70 20.56 28.91 16.19
C ASP A 70 19.83 28.35 17.42
N VAL A 71 18.50 28.17 17.37
CA VAL A 71 17.73 27.63 18.51
C VAL A 71 18.07 26.18 18.83
N SER A 72 18.46 25.40 17.82
CA SER A 72 18.89 24.01 18.00
C SER A 72 20.32 23.87 18.51
N GLY A 73 21.15 24.93 18.41
CA GLY A 73 22.58 24.87 18.73
C GLY A 73 23.36 23.92 17.81
N VAL A 74 22.90 23.72 16.57
CA VAL A 74 23.46 22.74 15.63
C VAL A 74 23.90 23.43 14.34
N ALA A 75 25.09 23.09 13.86
CA ALA A 75 25.63 23.62 12.62
C ALA A 75 24.73 23.29 11.40
N PRO A 76 24.52 24.23 10.46
CA PRO A 76 23.63 24.02 9.31
C PRO A 76 23.92 22.76 8.50
N GLY A 77 25.19 22.40 8.30
CA GLY A 77 25.57 21.18 7.56
C GLY A 77 25.11 19.87 8.22
N VAL A 78 24.84 19.86 9.52
CA VAL A 78 24.22 18.70 10.19
C VAL A 78 22.73 18.62 9.88
N LEU A 79 22.04 19.77 9.84
CA LEU A 79 20.62 19.86 9.47
C LEU A 79 20.41 19.41 8.02
N THR A 80 21.22 19.91 7.08
CA THR A 80 21.17 19.51 5.66
C THR A 80 21.33 18.00 5.46
N ARG A 81 22.20 17.34 6.24
CA ARG A 81 22.38 15.88 6.14
C ARG A 81 21.26 15.08 6.81
N ALA A 82 20.66 15.61 7.87
CA ALA A 82 19.73 14.85 8.69
C ALA A 82 18.26 15.05 8.31
N LEU A 83 17.90 16.21 7.76
CA LEU A 83 16.53 16.62 7.48
C LEU A 83 16.26 16.60 5.97
N PRO A 84 15.50 15.62 5.44
CA PRO A 84 15.31 15.45 3.99
C PRO A 84 14.61 16.62 3.29
N SER A 85 13.78 17.38 4.01
CA SER A 85 13.05 18.53 3.47
C SER A 85 13.83 19.85 3.60
N TRP A 86 15.02 19.84 4.19
CA TRP A 86 15.72 21.06 4.62
C TRP A 86 16.07 22.03 3.51
N GLU A 87 16.58 21.50 2.40
CA GLU A 87 16.93 22.30 1.22
C GLU A 87 15.75 22.43 0.24
N GLN A 88 14.61 21.78 0.52
CA GLN A 88 13.45 21.95 -0.33
C GLN A 88 12.91 23.36 -0.18
N GLU A 89 13.00 24.11 -1.27
CA GLU A 89 12.62 25.50 -1.28
C GLU A 89 11.11 25.66 -1.09
N GLY A 90 10.73 26.21 0.06
CA GLY A 90 9.50 26.99 0.15
C GLY A 90 9.55 28.26 -0.72
N ALA A 91 10.65 28.55 -1.42
CA ALA A 91 10.90 29.81 -2.12
C ALA A 91 9.81 30.16 -3.15
N ARG A 92 9.27 29.24 -3.95
CA ARG A 92 8.15 29.60 -4.85
C ARG A 92 6.86 30.02 -4.12
N LEU A 93 6.69 29.64 -2.85
CA LEU A 93 5.54 30.00 -2.01
C LEU A 93 5.85 31.11 -0.99
N LEU A 94 7.13 31.34 -0.71
CA LEU A 94 7.65 32.34 0.22
C LEU A 94 8.35 33.50 -0.50
N ALA A 95 8.40 33.48 -1.85
CA ALA A 95 8.90 34.54 -2.71
C ALA A 95 7.82 35.61 -2.85
N GLY A 96 7.83 36.53 -1.90
CA GLY A 96 7.12 37.80 -1.94
C GLY A 96 7.91 38.82 -1.12
N LYS A 97 7.51 40.10 -1.18
CA LYS A 97 8.16 41.26 -0.52
C LYS A 97 8.36 41.18 1.01
N ASP A 98 8.04 40.04 1.63
CA ASP A 98 8.17 39.69 3.05
C ASP A 98 9.50 38.98 3.41
N ALA A 99 10.48 38.95 2.49
CA ALA A 99 11.73 38.20 2.64
C ALA A 99 12.68 38.66 3.78
N ALA A 100 12.32 39.72 4.52
CA ALA A 100 13.19 40.32 5.54
C ALA A 100 13.29 39.51 6.85
N GLY A 101 12.38 38.56 7.11
CA GLY A 101 12.32 37.82 8.39
C GLY A 101 12.20 36.29 8.27
N PRO A 102 12.33 35.56 9.41
CA PRO A 102 12.09 34.12 9.47
C PRO A 102 10.65 33.77 9.05
N ALA A 103 10.49 33.06 7.92
CA ALA A 103 9.19 32.70 7.39
C ALA A 103 9.09 31.20 7.08
N THR A 104 7.87 30.68 7.14
CA THR A 104 7.62 29.24 7.05
C THR A 104 6.23 28.89 6.52
N ALA A 105 6.12 27.69 5.93
CA ALA A 105 4.86 27.13 5.46
C ALA A 105 4.74 25.64 5.79
N TRP A 106 3.53 25.22 6.14
CA TRP A 106 3.17 23.84 6.40
C TRP A 106 2.95 23.03 5.13
N ARG A 107 3.39 21.77 5.12
CA ARG A 107 3.09 20.77 4.10
C ARG A 107 2.73 19.44 4.74
N ALA A 108 2.10 18.55 3.97
CA ALA A 108 2.05 17.14 4.32
C ALA A 108 3.37 16.49 3.91
N GLY A 109 4.11 15.91 4.86
CA GLY A 109 5.44 15.35 4.60
C GLY A 109 5.41 14.22 3.56
N GLY A 110 4.35 13.41 3.57
CA GLY A 110 4.11 12.34 2.60
C GLY A 110 4.15 12.78 1.13
N ALA A 111 3.68 13.99 0.84
CA ALA A 111 3.66 14.55 -0.50
C ALA A 111 4.97 15.25 -0.90
N LEU A 112 5.85 15.51 0.07
CA LEU A 112 7.04 16.33 -0.12
C LEU A 112 8.31 15.48 -0.32
N VAL A 113 8.51 14.50 0.54
CA VAL A 113 9.72 13.65 0.54
C VAL A 113 9.36 12.19 0.33
N GLY A 114 8.28 11.72 0.96
CA GLY A 114 7.87 10.32 0.92
C GLY A 114 7.26 9.86 2.25
N PRO A 115 7.06 8.55 2.44
CA PRO A 115 6.31 8.03 3.59
C PRO A 115 7.00 8.31 4.93
N ALA A 116 6.29 8.98 5.83
CA ALA A 116 6.72 9.26 7.20
C ALA A 116 6.14 8.24 8.19
N ALA A 117 6.90 7.85 9.21
CA ALA A 117 6.43 7.05 10.36
C ALA A 117 6.97 7.64 11.65
N PHE A 118 6.34 7.21 12.73
CA PHE A 118 6.91 7.35 14.06
C PHE A 118 8.29 6.67 14.15
N GLY A 119 9.21 7.31 14.84
CA GLY A 119 10.46 6.69 15.26
C GLY A 119 10.23 5.75 16.44
N CYS A 120 11.13 4.78 16.64
CA CYS A 120 11.10 3.97 17.84
C CYS A 120 11.43 4.85 19.07
N ARG A 121 10.44 5.12 19.93
CA ARG A 121 10.63 5.91 21.16
C ARG A 121 11.80 5.44 22.03
N LEU A 122 12.05 4.13 22.13
CA LEU A 122 13.19 3.60 22.88
C LEU A 122 14.54 3.93 22.23
N CYS A 123 14.62 3.91 20.90
CA CYS A 123 15.80 4.38 20.18
C CYS A 123 15.99 5.90 20.32
N THR A 124 14.90 6.66 20.27
CA THR A 124 14.92 8.11 20.47
C THR A 124 15.44 8.42 21.86
N ALA A 125 14.84 7.85 22.91
CA ALA A 125 15.26 8.02 24.30
C ALA A 125 16.75 7.71 24.49
N ARG A 126 17.24 6.61 23.93
CA ARG A 126 18.65 6.26 24.01
C ARG A 126 19.58 7.28 23.33
N ARG A 127 19.12 7.96 22.28
CA ARG A 127 19.92 8.94 21.52
C ARG A 127 19.82 10.35 22.06
N THR A 128 18.70 10.71 22.66
CA THR A 128 18.38 12.10 23.03
C THR A 128 18.27 12.31 24.53
N GLY A 129 18.27 11.23 25.33
CA GLY A 129 18.03 11.27 26.77
C GLY A 129 16.55 11.39 27.16
N GLU A 130 15.64 11.51 26.20
CA GLU A 130 14.21 11.78 26.45
C GLU A 130 13.30 10.87 25.62
N ALA A 131 12.25 10.34 26.25
CA ALA A 131 11.26 9.46 25.61
C ALA A 131 10.21 10.23 24.79
N VAL A 132 10.69 11.12 23.92
CA VAL A 132 9.85 11.96 23.05
C VAL A 132 9.44 11.24 21.76
N ARG A 133 8.25 11.58 21.27
CA ARG A 133 7.80 11.20 19.93
C ARG A 133 8.76 11.80 18.91
N ALA A 134 9.14 11.00 17.91
CA ALA A 134 9.85 11.49 16.74
C ALA A 134 9.13 10.99 15.48
N VAL A 135 9.16 11.77 14.40
CA VAL A 135 8.62 11.38 13.10
C VAL A 135 9.72 11.47 12.06
N ARG A 136 9.85 10.43 11.24
CA ARG A 136 10.95 10.27 10.29
C ARG A 136 10.44 9.79 8.95
N TYR A 137 11.04 10.27 7.87
CA TYR A 137 10.92 9.69 6.54
C TYR A 137 11.62 8.33 6.53
N VAL A 138 10.83 7.27 6.44
CA VAL A 138 11.32 5.91 6.45
C VAL A 138 10.50 5.12 5.44
N PRO A 139 11.09 4.52 4.41
CA PRO A 139 10.30 3.71 3.49
C PRO A 139 9.76 2.44 4.18
N ARG A 140 8.72 1.83 3.60
CA ARG A 140 8.04 0.65 4.16
C ARG A 140 9.01 -0.51 4.48
N TRP A 141 10.01 -0.74 3.64
CA TRP A 141 11.05 -1.76 3.84
C TRP A 141 12.07 -1.47 4.94
N ARG A 142 11.94 -0.35 5.66
CA ARG A 142 12.78 0.01 6.82
C ARG A 142 11.97 0.31 8.08
N ARG A 143 10.69 -0.08 8.13
CA ARG A 143 9.79 0.20 9.26
C ARG A 143 10.02 -0.69 10.47
N VAL A 144 10.85 -1.73 10.40
CA VAL A 144 11.12 -2.58 11.57
C VAL A 144 12.29 -2.04 12.39
N CYS A 145 12.01 -1.67 13.64
CA CYS A 145 13.02 -1.48 14.65
C CYS A 145 13.49 -2.85 15.17
N VAL A 146 14.53 -3.41 14.54
CA VAL A 146 15.10 -4.72 14.89
C VAL A 146 15.52 -4.80 16.36
N ARG A 147 16.03 -3.70 16.94
CA ARG A 147 16.54 -3.67 18.31
C ARG A 147 15.44 -3.85 19.36
N HIS A 148 14.24 -3.35 19.08
CA HIS A 148 13.13 -3.35 20.03
C HIS A 148 11.95 -4.19 19.54
N ALA A 149 12.11 -4.93 18.44
CA ALA A 149 11.08 -5.73 17.79
C ALA A 149 9.76 -4.94 17.62
N ARG A 150 9.82 -3.80 16.92
CA ARG A 150 8.65 -2.94 16.69
C ARG A 150 8.48 -2.61 15.23
N TRP A 151 7.25 -2.71 14.73
CA TRP A 151 6.86 -2.13 13.45
C TRP A 151 6.47 -0.67 13.67
N LEU A 152 7.10 0.25 12.95
CA LEU A 152 6.83 1.68 13.05
C LEU A 152 5.64 2.05 12.16
N LEU A 153 4.56 2.56 12.75
CA LEU A 153 3.33 2.90 12.02
C LEU A 153 3.46 4.20 11.22
N ASP A 154 2.72 4.28 10.11
CA ASP A 154 2.70 5.50 9.29
C ASP A 154 2.15 6.68 10.12
N ALA A 155 2.82 7.83 10.03
CA ALA A 155 2.48 9.02 10.80
C ALA A 155 1.34 9.83 10.16
N ASP A 156 0.95 9.49 8.94
CA ASP A 156 -0.14 10.14 8.21
C ASP A 156 -1.53 9.56 8.55
N ALA A 157 -1.56 8.45 9.29
CA ALA A 157 -2.78 7.86 9.81
C ALA A 157 -3.15 8.48 11.16
N ASP A 158 -4.43 8.79 11.33
CA ASP A 158 -4.98 9.23 12.61
C ASP A 158 -5.17 8.02 13.54
N LEU A 159 -4.08 7.60 14.18
CA LEU A 159 -4.06 6.50 15.12
C LEU A 159 -3.37 6.92 16.43
N PRO A 160 -3.88 6.47 17.59
CA PRO A 160 -3.18 6.67 18.85
C PRO A 160 -1.90 5.82 18.96
N LEU A 161 -1.81 4.74 18.17
CA LEU A 161 -0.67 3.83 18.15
C LEU A 161 0.48 4.37 17.31
N GLU A 162 1.69 4.29 17.84
CA GLU A 162 2.91 4.65 17.10
C GLU A 162 3.65 3.44 16.54
N HIS A 163 3.39 2.26 17.09
CA HIS A 163 4.06 1.03 16.71
C HIS A 163 3.21 -0.21 17.01
N LEU A 164 3.54 -1.30 16.34
CA LEU A 164 3.07 -2.66 16.66
C LEU A 164 4.22 -3.47 17.26
N ASP A 165 3.88 -4.35 18.20
CA ASP A 165 4.83 -5.28 18.80
C ASP A 165 5.09 -6.48 17.87
N LEU A 166 6.36 -6.79 17.63
CA LEU A 166 6.78 -7.89 16.77
C LEU A 166 7.35 -9.09 17.54
N ARG A 167 7.35 -9.06 18.88
CA ARG A 167 7.89 -10.17 19.70
C ARG A 167 7.19 -11.51 19.42
N GLY A 168 5.90 -11.49 19.09
CA GLY A 168 5.12 -12.67 18.70
C GLY A 168 5.31 -13.12 17.24
N VAL A 169 5.98 -12.32 16.41
CA VAL A 169 6.14 -12.53 14.95
C VAL A 169 7.61 -12.33 14.52
N PRO A 170 8.54 -13.16 15.02
CA PRO A 170 9.98 -13.01 14.75
C PRO A 170 10.35 -13.06 13.26
N GLU A 171 9.52 -13.69 12.42
CA GLU A 171 9.68 -13.73 10.97
C GLU A 171 9.72 -12.35 10.31
N VAL A 172 9.02 -11.35 10.87
CA VAL A 172 9.03 -9.97 10.36
C VAL A 172 10.40 -9.33 10.57
N VAL A 173 11.03 -9.61 11.71
CA VAL A 173 12.39 -9.15 12.03
C VAL A 173 13.42 -9.88 11.15
N ALA A 174 13.23 -11.17 10.91
CA ALA A 174 14.08 -11.94 10.00
C ALA A 174 14.02 -11.39 8.57
N ALA A 175 12.82 -11.10 8.06
CA ALA A 175 12.61 -10.49 6.75
C ALA A 175 13.30 -9.12 6.64
N GLN A 176 13.23 -8.28 7.69
CA GLN A 176 13.93 -6.99 7.72
C GLN A 176 15.45 -7.14 7.58
N ARG A 177 16.03 -8.19 8.19
CA ARG A 177 17.46 -8.50 8.09
C ARG A 177 17.84 -9.06 6.71
N GLY A 178 16.91 -9.73 6.03
CA GLY A 178 17.10 -10.25 4.68
C GLY A 178 17.04 -9.17 3.59
N TRP A 179 16.26 -8.10 3.79
CA TRP A 179 16.04 -7.06 2.79
C TRP A 179 17.32 -6.45 2.17
N PRO A 180 18.39 -6.12 2.92
CA PRO A 180 19.65 -5.63 2.34
C PRO A 180 20.29 -6.58 1.32
N GLY A 181 20.05 -7.90 1.43
CA GLY A 181 20.46 -8.88 0.42
C GLY A 181 19.66 -8.74 -0.88
N VAL A 182 18.34 -8.62 -0.76
CA VAL A 182 17.41 -8.42 -1.89
C VAL A 182 17.70 -7.10 -2.60
N ALA A 183 17.86 -6.01 -1.85
CA ALA A 183 18.18 -4.69 -2.42
C ALA A 183 19.50 -4.70 -3.21
N ARG A 184 20.54 -5.40 -2.71
CA ARG A 184 21.80 -5.56 -3.47
C ARG A 184 21.62 -6.36 -4.75
N ARG A 185 20.76 -7.39 -4.75
CA ARG A 185 20.42 -8.14 -5.97
C ARG A 185 19.67 -7.28 -6.97
N ALA A 186 18.72 -6.45 -6.53
CA ALA A 186 18.02 -5.49 -7.38
C ALA A 186 19.00 -4.54 -8.08
N VAL A 187 19.91 -3.92 -7.33
CA VAL A 187 20.94 -3.04 -7.89
C VAL A 187 21.83 -3.76 -8.92
N ARG A 188 22.25 -5.00 -8.64
CA ARG A 188 23.03 -5.81 -9.61
C ARG A 188 22.24 -6.15 -10.87
N ALA A 189 20.92 -6.27 -10.77
CA ALA A 189 20.03 -6.47 -11.89
C ALA A 189 19.68 -5.16 -12.63
N GLY A 190 20.24 -4.01 -12.21
CA GLY A 190 19.98 -2.70 -12.82
C GLY A 190 18.61 -2.12 -12.46
N VAL A 191 18.02 -2.54 -11.34
CA VAL A 191 16.67 -2.15 -10.91
C VAL A 191 16.72 -1.49 -9.54
N GLU A 192 16.01 -0.38 -9.40
CA GLU A 192 15.87 0.31 -8.11
C GLU A 192 15.16 -0.59 -7.07
N PRO A 193 15.77 -0.85 -5.89
CA PRO A 193 15.17 -1.67 -4.82
C PRO A 193 13.76 -1.23 -4.42
N GLU A 194 13.50 0.08 -4.47
CA GLU A 194 12.22 0.74 -4.21
C GLU A 194 11.12 0.19 -5.13
N ARG A 195 11.41 0.03 -6.42
CA ARG A 195 10.46 -0.45 -7.43
C ARG A 195 10.16 -1.93 -7.26
N VAL A 196 11.19 -2.72 -6.96
CA VAL A 196 11.04 -4.15 -6.64
C VAL A 196 10.15 -4.32 -5.40
N PHE A 197 10.41 -3.53 -4.35
CA PHE A 197 9.57 -3.56 -3.16
C PHE A 197 8.12 -3.17 -3.48
N ALA A 198 7.92 -2.08 -4.23
CA ALA A 198 6.59 -1.58 -4.55
C ALA A 198 5.76 -2.62 -5.30
N LEU A 199 6.35 -3.28 -6.31
CA LEU A 199 5.69 -4.34 -7.06
C LEU A 199 5.36 -5.54 -6.16
N ALA A 200 6.34 -6.04 -5.39
CA ALA A 200 6.12 -7.18 -4.50
C ALA A 200 5.09 -6.87 -3.41
N HIS A 201 5.11 -5.65 -2.86
CA HIS A 201 4.11 -5.17 -1.90
C HIS A 201 2.72 -5.12 -2.52
N ALA A 202 2.58 -4.65 -3.76
CA ALA A 202 1.31 -4.64 -4.48
C ALA A 202 0.76 -6.06 -4.71
N VAL A 203 1.61 -7.01 -5.14
CA VAL A 203 1.25 -8.43 -5.31
C VAL A 203 0.72 -9.00 -4.00
N VAL A 204 1.48 -8.87 -2.93
CA VAL A 204 1.12 -9.48 -1.65
C VAL A 204 -0.05 -8.74 -0.99
N ALA A 205 -0.18 -7.43 -1.17
CA ALA A 205 -1.35 -6.68 -0.70
C ALA A 205 -2.62 -7.16 -1.40
N ARG A 206 -2.56 -7.48 -2.69
CA ARG A 206 -3.71 -8.05 -3.42
C ARG A 206 -4.08 -9.44 -2.91
N TRP A 207 -3.09 -10.29 -2.64
CA TRP A 207 -3.32 -11.56 -1.97
C TRP A 207 -3.88 -11.40 -0.56
N TRP A 208 -3.40 -10.42 0.20
CA TRP A 208 -3.89 -10.11 1.55
C TRP A 208 -5.36 -9.72 1.55
N GLU A 209 -5.78 -8.95 0.55
CA GLU A 209 -7.19 -8.68 0.38
C GLU A 209 -7.90 -10.02 0.25
N GLN A 210 -7.57 -10.91 -0.68
CA GLN A 210 -8.27 -12.19 -0.91
C GLN A 210 -8.17 -13.23 0.24
N ALA A 211 -7.08 -13.21 1.02
CA ALA A 211 -6.68 -14.29 1.92
C ALA A 211 -7.71 -14.82 2.92
N TYR A 212 -8.62 -13.98 3.41
CA TYR A 212 -9.63 -14.44 4.37
C TYR A 212 -10.67 -15.41 3.79
N GLY A 213 -10.80 -15.48 2.46
CA GLY A 213 -11.62 -16.50 1.81
C GLY A 213 -10.85 -17.76 1.41
N TRP A 214 -9.56 -17.85 1.79
CA TRP A 214 -8.76 -19.03 1.53
C TRP A 214 -8.76 -19.91 2.78
N GLU A 215 -9.50 -21.02 2.75
CA GLU A 215 -9.62 -21.96 3.87
C GLU A 215 -8.26 -22.45 4.42
N ARG A 216 -7.25 -22.52 3.54
CA ARG A 216 -5.90 -23.00 3.86
C ARG A 216 -5.01 -21.90 4.47
N GLU A 217 -5.42 -20.64 4.47
CA GLU A 217 -4.63 -19.52 4.98
C GLU A 217 -4.71 -19.42 6.51
N LYS A 218 -3.62 -19.81 7.18
CA LYS A 218 -3.53 -19.78 8.66
C LYS A 218 -2.44 -18.84 9.18
N ILE A 219 -1.54 -18.38 8.32
CA ILE A 219 -0.34 -17.66 8.72
C ILE A 219 -0.66 -16.18 8.94
N TRP A 220 -1.28 -15.55 7.95
CA TRP A 220 -1.62 -14.13 8.02
C TRP A 220 -2.63 -13.79 9.12
N PRO A 221 -3.74 -14.54 9.30
CA PRO A 221 -4.62 -14.34 10.45
C PRO A 221 -3.87 -14.48 11.78
N ARG A 222 -3.08 -15.55 11.97
CA ARG A 222 -2.32 -15.76 13.21
C ARG A 222 -1.38 -14.59 13.52
N ARG A 223 -0.60 -14.13 12.53
CA ARG A 223 0.29 -12.97 12.70
C ARG A 223 -0.50 -11.70 13.03
N LEU A 224 -1.66 -11.51 12.40
CA LEU A 224 -2.53 -10.38 12.65
C LEU A 224 -2.99 -10.32 14.12
N HIS A 225 -3.47 -11.45 14.66
CA HIS A 225 -3.83 -11.55 16.08
C HIS A 225 -2.62 -11.27 16.99
N GLN A 226 -1.43 -11.77 16.64
CA GLN A 226 -0.20 -11.53 17.41
C GLN A 226 0.20 -10.05 17.44
N VAL A 227 0.17 -9.34 16.31
CA VAL A 227 0.49 -7.90 16.26
C VAL A 227 -0.61 -7.02 16.89
N ALA A 228 -1.83 -7.56 17.01
CA ALA A 228 -2.95 -6.93 17.72
C ALA A 228 -2.89 -7.09 19.25
N GLY A 229 -1.87 -7.78 19.79
CA GLY A 229 -1.73 -8.02 21.23
C GLY A 229 -2.39 -9.32 21.71
N GLY A 230 -2.70 -10.25 20.81
CA GLY A 230 -3.23 -11.57 21.10
C GLY A 230 -4.59 -11.85 20.48
N ASP A 231 -5.44 -10.82 20.38
CA ASP A 231 -6.75 -10.94 19.72
C ASP A 231 -7.15 -9.67 18.95
N ALA A 232 -7.39 -9.83 17.65
CA ALA A 232 -7.91 -8.79 16.77
C ALA A 232 -9.46 -8.77 16.71
N GLY A 233 -10.15 -9.78 17.27
CA GLY A 233 -11.57 -10.09 17.04
C GLY A 233 -12.55 -8.97 17.36
N GLY A 234 -12.25 -8.10 18.32
CA GLY A 234 -13.11 -6.95 18.67
C GLY A 234 -13.12 -5.81 17.64
N ASP A 235 -12.13 -5.73 16.74
CA ASP A 235 -12.04 -4.69 15.71
C ASP A 235 -11.25 -5.21 14.48
N LEU A 236 -11.65 -6.38 14.00
CA LEU A 236 -10.88 -7.13 13.00
C LEU A 236 -10.67 -6.33 11.71
N GLU A 237 -11.67 -5.60 11.24
CA GLU A 237 -11.56 -4.78 10.02
C GLU A 237 -10.50 -3.68 10.15
N ARG A 238 -10.43 -3.00 11.30
CA ARG A 238 -9.39 -2.01 11.57
C ARG A 238 -8.03 -2.68 11.67
N TRP A 239 -7.93 -3.80 12.39
CA TRP A 239 -6.67 -4.52 12.51
C TRP A 239 -6.16 -4.99 11.16
N ARG A 240 -7.04 -5.44 10.26
CA ARG A 240 -6.66 -5.81 8.89
C ARG A 240 -6.03 -4.66 8.09
N ILE A 241 -6.33 -3.42 8.43
CA ILE A 241 -5.72 -2.23 7.83
C ILE A 241 -4.41 -1.88 8.54
N VAL A 242 -4.45 -1.78 9.87
CA VAL A 242 -3.31 -1.33 10.70
C VAL A 242 -2.16 -2.34 10.70
N GLY A 243 -2.49 -3.63 10.77
CA GLY A 243 -1.55 -4.74 10.87
C GLY A 243 -1.06 -5.28 9.52
N ARG A 244 -1.68 -4.92 8.38
CA ARG A 244 -1.38 -5.49 7.06
C ARG A 244 0.12 -5.51 6.78
N ASP A 245 0.73 -4.32 6.74
CA ASP A 245 2.11 -4.19 6.28
C ASP A 245 3.09 -4.95 7.18
N ALA A 246 2.81 -5.06 8.48
CA ALA A 246 3.59 -5.89 9.40
C ALA A 246 3.37 -7.40 9.16
N ALA A 247 2.12 -7.83 9.00
CA ALA A 247 1.75 -9.24 8.85
C ALA A 247 2.26 -9.85 7.53
N VAL A 248 2.25 -9.08 6.45
CA VAL A 248 2.63 -9.52 5.10
C VAL A 248 4.10 -9.28 4.74
N PHE A 249 4.83 -8.52 5.56
CA PHE A 249 6.21 -8.13 5.26
C PHE A 249 7.13 -9.30 4.89
N PRO A 250 7.08 -10.47 5.57
CA PRO A 250 7.90 -11.62 5.20
C PRO A 250 7.65 -12.09 3.76
N GLU A 251 6.38 -12.18 3.35
CA GLU A 251 6.03 -12.59 1.99
C GLU A 251 6.41 -11.52 0.97
N VAL A 252 6.31 -10.23 1.30
CA VAL A 252 6.78 -9.15 0.41
C VAL A 252 8.28 -9.28 0.12
N VAL A 253 9.10 -9.55 1.13
CA VAL A 253 10.54 -9.75 0.95
C VAL A 253 10.81 -11.02 0.13
N ALA A 254 10.08 -12.11 0.38
CA ALA A 254 10.23 -13.37 -0.37
C ALA A 254 9.80 -13.25 -1.85
N VAL A 255 8.70 -12.56 -2.14
CA VAL A 255 8.25 -12.27 -3.51
C VAL A 255 9.24 -11.35 -4.21
N ALA A 256 9.68 -10.26 -3.57
CA ALA A 256 10.69 -9.36 -4.12
C ALA A 256 11.98 -10.12 -4.50
N ASP A 257 12.40 -11.05 -3.64
CA ASP A 257 13.56 -11.89 -3.92
C ASP A 257 13.33 -12.85 -5.09
N ALA A 258 12.19 -13.55 -5.10
CA ALA A 258 11.87 -14.50 -6.16
C ALA A 258 11.80 -13.81 -7.53
N LEU A 259 11.09 -12.67 -7.64
CA LEU A 259 10.94 -11.96 -8.92
C LEU A 259 12.26 -11.42 -9.48
N LEU A 260 13.30 -11.30 -8.66
CA LEU A 260 14.66 -10.93 -9.12
C LEU A 260 15.45 -12.10 -9.69
N GLU A 261 15.03 -13.34 -9.46
CA GLU A 261 15.76 -14.51 -9.95
C GLU A 261 15.53 -14.71 -11.45
N PRO A 262 16.60 -14.79 -12.27
CA PRO A 262 16.46 -15.05 -13.70
C PRO A 262 15.68 -16.33 -14.01
N ALA A 263 15.85 -17.36 -13.17
CA ALA A 263 15.10 -18.61 -13.29
C ALA A 263 13.58 -18.42 -13.20
N MET A 264 13.09 -17.45 -12.43
CA MET A 264 11.65 -17.17 -12.37
C MET A 264 11.15 -16.56 -13.68
N ALA A 265 11.93 -15.70 -14.33
CA ALA A 265 11.61 -15.19 -15.66
C ALA A 265 11.63 -16.29 -16.74
N GLU A 266 12.54 -17.27 -16.63
CA GLU A 266 12.54 -18.46 -17.49
C GLU A 266 11.28 -19.31 -17.33
N LEU A 267 10.81 -19.51 -16.09
CA LEU A 267 9.57 -20.25 -15.84
C LEU A 267 8.36 -19.56 -16.47
N VAL A 268 8.26 -18.23 -16.34
CA VAL A 268 7.19 -17.46 -17.02
C VAL A 268 7.26 -17.63 -18.53
N TRP A 269 8.47 -17.55 -19.10
CA TRP A 269 8.68 -17.71 -20.53
C TRP A 269 8.22 -19.09 -21.02
N ALA A 270 8.62 -20.14 -20.33
CA ALA A 270 8.20 -21.51 -20.63
C ALA A 270 6.68 -21.69 -20.47
N ASP A 271 6.09 -21.17 -19.39
CA ASP A 271 4.65 -21.23 -19.15
C ASP A 271 3.85 -20.53 -20.26
N SER A 272 4.37 -19.43 -20.83
CA SER A 272 3.76 -18.70 -21.94
C SER A 272 3.73 -19.44 -23.30
N GLY A 273 4.34 -20.63 -23.37
CA GLY A 273 4.53 -21.39 -24.60
C GLY A 273 5.72 -20.91 -25.45
N ALA A 274 6.56 -20.02 -24.88
CA ALA A 274 7.72 -19.45 -25.53
C ALA A 274 7.39 -18.88 -26.92
N GLY A 275 8.00 -19.44 -27.98
CA GLY A 275 7.79 -19.06 -29.38
C GLY A 275 6.44 -19.48 -29.97
N ARG A 276 5.64 -20.29 -29.27
CA ARG A 276 4.26 -20.65 -29.65
C ARG A 276 3.31 -20.17 -28.55
N PRO A 277 2.78 -18.93 -28.66
CA PRO A 277 1.99 -18.32 -27.60
C PRO A 277 0.79 -19.19 -27.18
N ARG A 278 0.65 -19.41 -25.86
CA ARG A 278 -0.52 -20.03 -25.24
C ARG A 278 -0.98 -19.22 -24.03
N ALA A 279 -2.21 -19.46 -23.57
CA ALA A 279 -2.69 -18.90 -22.31
C ALA A 279 -1.84 -19.42 -21.14
N LEU A 280 -1.57 -18.55 -20.16
CA LEU A 280 -0.84 -18.93 -18.96
C LEU A 280 -1.68 -19.93 -18.16
N PRO A 281 -1.15 -21.13 -17.85
CA PRO A 281 -1.88 -22.10 -17.05
C PRO A 281 -2.01 -21.63 -15.60
N ALA A 282 -3.16 -21.88 -14.98
CA ALA A 282 -3.39 -21.56 -13.57
C ALA A 282 -2.42 -22.31 -12.63
N ASP A 283 -1.96 -23.50 -13.03
CA ASP A 283 -1.00 -24.33 -12.30
C ASP A 283 0.41 -24.27 -12.90
N GLY A 284 0.77 -23.19 -13.59
CA GLY A 284 2.09 -23.01 -14.22
C GLY A 284 3.28 -23.22 -13.28
N ALA A 285 4.42 -23.63 -13.84
CA ALA A 285 5.63 -23.91 -13.09
C ALA A 285 6.12 -22.66 -12.31
N PHE A 286 5.95 -21.46 -12.89
CA PHE A 286 6.22 -20.20 -12.21
C PHE A 286 5.39 -20.04 -10.93
N CYS A 287 4.07 -20.21 -11.03
CA CYS A 287 3.15 -20.00 -9.90
C CYS A 287 3.38 -21.03 -8.79
N ARG A 288 3.63 -22.31 -9.13
CA ARG A 288 4.02 -23.33 -8.15
C ARG A 288 5.31 -22.94 -7.43
N ARG A 289 6.35 -22.54 -8.18
CA ARG A 289 7.63 -22.13 -7.60
C ARG A 289 7.48 -20.90 -6.70
N LEU A 290 6.67 -19.92 -7.10
CA LEU A 290 6.39 -18.74 -6.29
C LEU A 290 5.71 -19.12 -4.97
N GLY A 291 4.73 -20.03 -5.01
CA GLY A 291 4.07 -20.59 -3.83
C GLY A 291 5.07 -21.27 -2.87
N GLU A 292 6.00 -22.07 -3.39
CA GLU A 292 7.08 -22.66 -2.58
C GLU A 292 7.96 -21.59 -1.91
N ARG A 293 8.32 -20.53 -2.64
CA ARG A 293 9.19 -19.46 -2.12
C ARG A 293 8.59 -18.68 -0.95
N VAL A 294 7.27 -18.56 -0.92
CA VAL A 294 6.55 -17.93 0.19
C VAL A 294 6.11 -18.95 1.26
N GLY A 295 6.52 -20.21 1.14
CA GLY A 295 6.19 -21.29 2.09
C GLY A 295 4.72 -21.74 2.03
N ARG A 296 4.03 -21.47 0.92
CA ARG A 296 2.60 -21.77 0.70
C ARG A 296 2.40 -22.32 -0.71
N GLY A 297 2.74 -23.59 -0.93
CA GLY A 297 2.60 -24.22 -2.25
C GLY A 297 1.17 -24.14 -2.83
N TRP A 298 0.16 -24.11 -1.97
CA TRP A 298 -1.25 -23.95 -2.35
C TRP A 298 -1.61 -22.53 -2.84
N LEU A 299 -0.80 -21.52 -2.53
CA LEU A 299 -1.04 -20.13 -2.95
C LEU A 299 -0.73 -19.91 -4.43
N GLY A 300 0.18 -20.72 -4.99
CA GLY A 300 0.60 -20.59 -6.39
C GLY A 300 -0.58 -20.59 -7.37
N PRO A 301 -1.42 -21.65 -7.39
CA PRO A 301 -2.59 -21.70 -8.26
C PRO A 301 -3.57 -20.53 -8.07
N LEU A 302 -3.80 -20.09 -6.83
CA LEU A 302 -4.69 -18.96 -6.53
C LEU A 302 -4.10 -17.61 -6.97
N ALA A 303 -2.78 -17.46 -6.94
CA ALA A 303 -2.10 -16.28 -7.47
C ALA A 303 -2.19 -16.21 -9.00
N ALA A 304 -2.40 -17.34 -9.68
CA ALA A 304 -2.50 -17.40 -11.14
C ALA A 304 -3.89 -17.04 -11.67
N THR A 305 -4.93 -17.18 -10.84
CA THR A 305 -6.32 -16.78 -11.16
C THR A 305 -6.54 -15.27 -11.02
N ASP A 306 -5.50 -14.52 -10.63
CA ASP A 306 -5.54 -13.08 -10.47
C ASP A 306 -5.19 -12.35 -11.79
N HIS A 307 -6.08 -12.48 -12.77
CA HIS A 307 -5.79 -12.12 -14.17
C HIS A 307 -5.50 -10.62 -14.40
N GLY A 308 -5.99 -9.72 -13.55
CA GLY A 308 -5.73 -8.26 -13.60
C GLY A 308 -4.69 -7.75 -12.60
N GLY A 309 -3.96 -8.64 -11.93
CA GLY A 309 -3.06 -8.25 -10.84
C GLY A 309 -1.67 -7.75 -11.27
N PRO A 310 -0.93 -7.09 -10.36
CA PRO A 310 0.46 -6.68 -10.60
C PRO A 310 1.40 -7.84 -10.95
N LEU A 311 1.10 -9.07 -10.48
CA LEU A 311 1.89 -10.26 -10.81
C LEU A 311 1.76 -10.64 -12.29
N ILE A 312 0.53 -10.67 -12.81
CA ILE A 312 0.27 -10.95 -14.22
C ILE A 312 0.83 -9.82 -15.10
N ALA A 313 0.74 -8.57 -14.66
CA ALA A 313 1.36 -7.45 -15.37
C ALA A 313 2.88 -7.63 -15.51
N TRP A 314 3.57 -8.03 -14.43
CA TRP A 314 5.00 -8.35 -14.45
C TRP A 314 5.30 -9.52 -15.39
N MET A 315 4.56 -10.62 -15.29
CA MET A 315 4.72 -11.80 -16.17
C MET A 315 4.54 -11.40 -17.64
N GLY A 316 3.52 -10.60 -17.94
CA GLY A 316 3.24 -10.09 -19.28
C GLY A 316 4.37 -9.23 -19.83
N SER A 317 4.96 -8.35 -19.01
CA SER A 317 6.12 -7.55 -19.42
C SER A 317 7.35 -8.42 -19.73
N VAL A 318 7.65 -9.42 -18.91
CA VAL A 318 8.72 -10.39 -19.17
C VAL A 318 8.53 -11.09 -20.53
N ILE A 319 7.31 -11.55 -20.81
CA ILE A 319 6.98 -12.24 -22.06
C ILE A 319 7.12 -11.30 -23.27
N ARG A 320 6.60 -10.07 -23.17
CA ARG A 320 6.67 -9.08 -24.27
C ARG A 320 8.10 -8.69 -24.61
N LEU A 321 8.92 -8.42 -23.59
CA LEU A 321 10.34 -8.11 -23.77
C LEU A 321 11.07 -9.22 -24.53
N ARG A 322 10.83 -10.48 -24.17
CA ARG A 322 11.45 -11.63 -24.85
C ARG A 322 10.96 -11.84 -26.28
N ARG A 323 9.73 -11.44 -26.58
CA ARG A 323 9.16 -11.52 -27.94
C ARG A 323 9.56 -10.36 -28.84
N GLY A 324 10.28 -9.35 -28.31
CA GLY A 324 10.55 -8.11 -29.03
C GLY A 324 9.28 -7.32 -29.37
N ALA A 325 8.17 -7.61 -28.69
CA ALA A 325 6.91 -6.93 -28.91
C ALA A 325 6.88 -5.62 -28.10
N GLY A 326 6.60 -4.50 -28.77
CA GLY A 326 6.28 -3.25 -28.10
C GLY A 326 5.09 -3.41 -27.15
N GLY A 327 5.07 -2.64 -26.06
CA GLY A 327 3.93 -2.58 -25.16
C GLY A 327 2.71 -2.00 -25.88
N PRO A 328 1.48 -2.34 -25.46
CA PRO A 328 0.30 -1.63 -25.94
C PRO A 328 0.45 -0.12 -25.67
N PRO A 329 -0.19 0.77 -26.46
CA PRO A 329 -0.13 2.22 -26.23
C PRO A 329 -0.53 2.57 -24.79
N GLY A 330 0.36 3.27 -24.06
CA GLY A 330 0.16 3.64 -22.65
C GLY A 330 0.75 2.66 -21.63
N TYR A 331 1.40 1.57 -22.07
CA TYR A 331 2.02 0.57 -21.19
C TYR A 331 3.54 0.66 -21.26
N ASP A 332 4.20 0.75 -20.10
CA ASP A 332 5.65 0.57 -20.02
C ASP A 332 5.99 -0.91 -20.20
N ASN A 333 7.02 -1.20 -21.00
CA ASN A 333 7.54 -2.55 -21.17
C ASN A 333 8.47 -2.98 -20.02
N ASP A 334 8.79 -2.07 -19.11
CA ASP A 334 9.54 -2.36 -17.90
C ASP A 334 8.73 -3.27 -16.95
N PRO A 335 9.22 -4.48 -16.59
CA PRO A 335 8.55 -5.37 -15.65
C PRO A 335 8.36 -4.75 -14.27
N TRP A 336 9.20 -3.79 -13.89
CA TRP A 336 9.18 -3.15 -12.58
C TRP A 336 8.34 -1.87 -12.55
N TRP A 337 7.62 -1.59 -13.64
CA TRP A 337 6.66 -0.51 -13.66
C TRP A 337 5.35 -0.92 -12.99
N LEU A 338 4.98 -0.19 -11.94
CA LEU A 338 3.75 -0.44 -11.18
C LEU A 338 2.68 0.58 -11.56
N ARG A 339 1.60 0.08 -12.16
CA ARG A 339 0.43 0.89 -12.51
C ARG A 339 -0.21 1.51 -11.27
N ARG A 340 -0.85 2.66 -11.45
CA ARG A 340 -1.47 3.40 -10.34
C ARG A 340 -2.61 2.61 -9.70
N GLU A 341 -3.41 1.95 -10.52
CA GLU A 341 -4.51 1.06 -10.14
C GLU A 341 -4.05 -0.16 -9.33
N HIS A 342 -2.81 -0.61 -9.53
CA HIS A 342 -2.24 -1.73 -8.77
C HIS A 342 -1.59 -1.29 -7.46
N GLN A 343 -1.44 0.01 -7.21
CA GLN A 343 -0.83 0.48 -5.98
C GLN A 343 -1.75 0.17 -4.79
N ALA A 344 -1.20 -0.54 -3.80
CA ALA A 344 -1.93 -0.85 -2.58
C ALA A 344 -2.38 0.44 -1.87
N ALA A 345 -3.63 0.46 -1.42
CA ALA A 345 -4.17 1.58 -0.67
C ALA A 345 -3.35 1.84 0.60
N THR A 346 -3.17 3.12 0.95
CA THR A 346 -2.45 3.52 2.15
C THR A 346 -3.27 3.23 3.40
N MET A 347 -2.60 2.98 4.53
CA MET A 347 -3.27 2.77 5.83
C MET A 347 -4.21 3.95 6.15
N ALA A 348 -3.72 5.18 6.04
CA ALA A 348 -4.54 6.38 6.25
C ALA A 348 -5.73 6.48 5.29
N GLY A 349 -5.56 6.09 4.02
CA GLY A 349 -6.64 6.02 3.04
C GLY A 349 -7.72 5.02 3.45
N GLN A 350 -7.33 3.79 3.78
CA GLN A 350 -8.27 2.75 4.18
C GLN A 350 -8.99 3.08 5.49
N LEU A 351 -8.30 3.65 6.50
CA LEU A 351 -8.91 4.08 7.76
C LEU A 351 -9.91 5.23 7.56
N ARG A 352 -9.65 6.18 6.65
CA ARG A 352 -10.62 7.22 6.32
C ARG A 352 -11.88 6.67 5.70
N VAL A 353 -11.75 5.72 4.77
CA VAL A 353 -12.92 5.07 4.17
C VAL A 353 -13.71 4.31 5.24
N LEU A 354 -13.03 3.52 6.08
CA LEU A 354 -13.67 2.82 7.21
C LEU A 354 -14.38 3.78 8.18
N GLY A 355 -13.75 4.92 8.49
CA GLY A 355 -14.32 5.94 9.36
C GLY A 355 -15.53 6.65 8.76
N LYS A 356 -15.54 6.91 7.44
CA LYS A 356 -16.71 7.44 6.72
C LYS A 356 -17.85 6.42 6.71
N GLU A 357 -17.53 5.15 6.48
CA GLU A 357 -18.51 4.06 6.47
C GLU A 357 -19.18 3.89 7.83
N LYS A 358 -18.42 3.99 8.94
CA LYS A 358 -18.98 3.94 10.30
C LYS A 358 -19.84 5.17 10.67
N LYS A 359 -19.75 6.29 9.93
CA LYS A 359 -20.42 7.57 10.26
C LYS A 359 -21.60 7.95 9.36
N ALA A 360 -21.83 7.25 8.26
CA ALA A 360 -22.89 7.60 7.31
C ALA A 360 -24.30 7.36 7.93
N PRO A 361 -25.17 8.40 8.05
CA PRO A 361 -26.55 8.22 8.49
C PRO A 361 -27.45 7.83 7.31
N GLY A 362 -28.18 6.71 7.42
CA GLY A 362 -29.15 6.26 6.42
C GLY A 362 -29.68 4.85 6.69
N SER A 363 -30.95 4.58 6.37
CA SER A 363 -31.75 3.40 6.74
C SER A 363 -31.42 2.11 5.98
N GLY A 364 -30.19 1.94 5.51
CA GLY A 364 -29.73 0.73 4.83
C GLY A 364 -28.39 0.33 5.42
N THR A 365 -28.30 -0.89 5.92
CA THR A 365 -27.06 -1.49 6.39
C THR A 365 -25.94 -1.26 5.36
N MET A 366 -24.89 -0.56 5.77
CA MET A 366 -23.79 -0.14 4.89
C MET A 366 -23.18 -1.34 4.17
N TRP A 367 -23.00 -1.29 2.84
CA TRP A 367 -22.49 -2.41 2.02
C TRP A 367 -21.31 -3.15 2.66
N ARG A 368 -20.35 -2.43 3.26
CA ARG A 368 -19.22 -3.08 3.95
C ARG A 368 -19.54 -3.74 5.27
N ALA A 369 -20.52 -3.22 6.00
CA ALA A 369 -21.01 -3.74 7.27
C ALA A 369 -21.92 -4.97 7.07
N THR A 370 -22.70 -5.02 5.98
CA THR A 370 -23.63 -6.13 5.71
C THR A 370 -23.08 -7.19 4.79
N VAL A 371 -22.27 -6.82 3.81
CA VAL A 371 -21.66 -7.79 2.91
C VAL A 371 -20.33 -8.22 3.51
N PRO A 372 -20.17 -9.51 3.85
CA PRO A 372 -18.93 -10.04 4.39
C PRO A 372 -17.75 -9.62 3.52
N ALA A 373 -16.63 -9.28 4.16
CA ALA A 373 -15.45 -8.81 3.45
C ALA A 373 -15.03 -9.77 2.33
N GLU A 374 -15.26 -11.07 2.50
CA GLU A 374 -15.01 -12.12 1.50
C GLU A 374 -15.86 -11.98 0.24
N GLN A 375 -17.18 -11.85 0.40
CA GLN A 375 -18.10 -11.68 -0.73
C GLN A 375 -17.84 -10.37 -1.50
N ARG A 376 -17.50 -9.29 -0.80
CA ARG A 376 -17.08 -8.02 -1.44
C ARG A 376 -15.83 -8.20 -2.30
N ARG A 377 -14.88 -9.03 -1.84
CA ARG A 377 -13.61 -9.26 -2.54
C ARG A 377 -13.77 -10.12 -3.79
N LEU A 378 -14.63 -11.14 -3.74
CA LEU A 378 -14.99 -11.95 -4.91
C LEU A 378 -15.64 -11.12 -6.01
N ILE A 379 -16.52 -10.18 -5.64
CA ILE A 379 -17.13 -9.24 -6.58
C ILE A 379 -16.05 -8.39 -7.27
N THR A 380 -15.14 -7.79 -6.49
CA THR A 380 -14.05 -6.97 -7.04
C THR A 380 -13.11 -7.77 -7.95
N SER A 381 -12.67 -8.97 -7.55
CA SER A 381 -11.76 -9.78 -8.37
C SER A 381 -12.38 -10.21 -9.70
N THR A 382 -13.70 -10.45 -9.71
CA THR A 382 -14.43 -10.82 -10.94
C THR A 382 -14.53 -9.63 -11.90
N LEU A 383 -14.78 -8.42 -11.38
CA LEU A 383 -14.79 -7.18 -12.18
C LEU A 383 -13.42 -6.88 -12.79
N ASP A 384 -12.35 -6.93 -11.98
CA ASP A 384 -10.98 -6.71 -12.46
C ASP A 384 -10.58 -7.72 -13.55
N SER A 385 -10.99 -8.98 -13.39
CA SER A 385 -10.72 -10.04 -14.38
C SER A 385 -11.45 -9.78 -15.70
N ALA A 386 -12.70 -9.31 -15.64
CA ALA A 386 -13.44 -8.94 -16.84
C ALA A 386 -12.78 -7.77 -17.58
N GLU A 387 -12.35 -6.74 -16.85
CA GLU A 387 -11.67 -5.56 -17.40
C GLU A 387 -10.39 -5.95 -18.14
N GLU A 388 -9.50 -6.72 -17.51
CA GLU A 388 -8.23 -7.10 -18.14
C GLU A 388 -8.44 -8.03 -19.35
N GLN A 389 -9.41 -8.95 -19.32
CA GLN A 389 -9.72 -9.77 -20.51
C GLN A 389 -10.16 -8.91 -21.70
N LEU A 390 -10.97 -7.88 -21.46
CA LEU A 390 -11.37 -6.93 -22.50
C LEU A 390 -10.17 -6.10 -23.02
N LEU A 391 -9.24 -5.72 -22.13
CA LEU A 391 -7.99 -5.06 -22.52
C LEU A 391 -7.10 -5.96 -23.39
N GLN A 392 -6.97 -7.25 -23.04
CA GLN A 392 -6.21 -8.22 -23.82
C GLN A 392 -6.80 -8.41 -25.22
N LEU A 393 -8.13 -8.50 -25.35
CA LEU A 393 -8.82 -8.66 -26.64
C LEU A 393 -8.61 -7.48 -27.58
N ARG A 394 -8.49 -6.27 -27.03
CA ARG A 394 -8.16 -5.06 -27.82
C ARG A 394 -6.84 -5.19 -28.57
N GLY A 395 -5.89 -5.98 -28.06
CA GLY A 395 -4.58 -6.21 -28.67
C GLY A 395 -4.53 -7.30 -29.76
N VAL A 396 -5.61 -8.07 -29.97
CA VAL A 396 -5.62 -9.28 -30.83
C VAL A 396 -6.00 -9.00 -32.29
N GLN A 397 -5.92 -7.75 -32.74
CA GLN A 397 -6.42 -7.36 -34.08
C GLN A 397 -5.45 -7.64 -35.25
N THR A 398 -4.42 -8.47 -35.05
CA THR A 398 -3.43 -8.81 -36.08
C THR A 398 -3.37 -10.32 -36.30
N GLY A 399 -3.53 -10.74 -37.57
CA GLY A 399 -3.48 -12.16 -37.98
C GLY A 399 -4.60 -12.53 -38.97
N PRO A 400 -4.69 -13.82 -39.35
CA PRO A 400 -5.72 -14.31 -40.24
C PRO A 400 -7.12 -14.07 -39.67
N THR A 401 -8.06 -13.59 -40.50
CA THR A 401 -9.42 -13.19 -40.09
C THR A 401 -10.15 -14.26 -39.28
N ALA A 402 -10.05 -15.54 -39.67
CA ALA A 402 -10.69 -16.65 -38.97
C ALA A 402 -10.15 -16.85 -37.54
N ASP A 403 -8.85 -16.68 -37.34
CA ASP A 403 -8.21 -16.83 -36.03
C ASP A 403 -8.47 -15.62 -35.13
N VAL A 404 -8.45 -14.42 -35.69
CA VAL A 404 -8.83 -13.19 -34.98
C VAL A 404 -10.29 -13.25 -34.56
N ALA A 405 -11.21 -13.59 -35.46
CA ALA A 405 -12.64 -13.73 -35.15
C ALA A 405 -12.89 -14.80 -34.08
N ARG A 406 -12.25 -15.97 -34.18
CA ARG A 406 -12.38 -17.03 -33.16
C ARG A 406 -11.90 -16.58 -31.79
N ARG A 407 -10.77 -15.87 -31.72
CA ARG A 407 -10.20 -15.35 -30.47
C ARG A 407 -11.08 -14.25 -29.87
N LEU A 408 -11.56 -13.32 -30.69
CA LEU A 408 -12.46 -12.25 -30.26
C LEU A 408 -13.77 -12.83 -29.71
N LEU A 409 -14.41 -13.75 -30.43
CA LEU A 409 -15.67 -14.34 -29.99
C LEU A 409 -15.52 -15.15 -28.70
N ARG A 410 -14.45 -15.96 -28.57
CA ARG A 410 -14.18 -16.70 -27.32
C ARG A 410 -13.88 -15.78 -26.15
N GLY A 411 -13.04 -14.77 -26.36
CA GLY A 411 -12.69 -13.83 -25.30
C GLY A 411 -13.88 -12.98 -24.86
N LEU A 412 -14.67 -12.45 -25.80
CA LEU A 412 -15.88 -11.70 -25.48
C LEU A 412 -16.90 -12.57 -24.73
N GLY A 413 -17.07 -13.83 -25.14
CA GLY A 413 -17.92 -14.78 -24.41
C GLY A 413 -17.44 -15.04 -22.98
N HIS A 414 -16.13 -15.18 -22.78
CA HIS A 414 -15.56 -15.34 -21.45
C HIS A 414 -15.72 -14.08 -20.58
N SER A 415 -15.42 -12.89 -21.12
CA SER A 415 -15.65 -11.61 -20.44
C SER A 415 -17.11 -11.39 -20.07
N ALA A 416 -18.05 -11.74 -20.96
CA ALA A 416 -19.47 -11.66 -20.68
C ALA A 416 -19.87 -12.53 -19.48
N GLY A 417 -19.35 -13.76 -19.40
CA GLY A 417 -19.57 -14.64 -18.25
C GLY A 417 -18.99 -14.08 -16.94
N LEU A 418 -17.82 -13.43 -16.97
CA LEU A 418 -17.25 -12.77 -15.79
C LEU A 418 -18.11 -11.58 -15.34
N ILE A 419 -18.57 -10.74 -16.27
CA ILE A 419 -19.48 -9.61 -15.96
C ILE A 419 -20.79 -10.15 -15.39
N GLU A 420 -21.31 -11.24 -15.96
CA GLU A 420 -22.53 -11.89 -15.50
C GLU A 420 -22.41 -12.37 -14.05
N ASN A 421 -21.33 -13.07 -13.75
CA ASN A 421 -21.02 -13.55 -12.40
C ASN A 421 -20.82 -12.39 -11.41
N ALA A 422 -20.17 -11.31 -11.82
CA ALA A 422 -19.94 -10.15 -10.96
C ALA A 422 -21.25 -9.48 -10.56
N TRP A 423 -22.18 -9.25 -11.50
CA TRP A 423 -23.45 -8.61 -11.16
C TRP A 423 -24.35 -9.55 -10.34
N LYS A 424 -24.41 -10.85 -10.64
CA LYS A 424 -25.18 -11.83 -9.85
C LYS A 424 -24.72 -11.87 -8.40
N ARG A 425 -23.40 -11.94 -8.17
CA ARG A 425 -22.81 -11.90 -6.82
C ARG A 425 -23.09 -10.58 -6.11
N THR A 426 -23.11 -9.47 -6.83
CA THR A 426 -23.45 -8.15 -6.30
C THR A 426 -24.93 -8.06 -5.91
N ALA A 427 -25.83 -8.55 -6.74
CA ALA A 427 -27.26 -8.60 -6.47
C ALA A 427 -27.56 -9.49 -5.24
N LEU A 428 -26.95 -10.67 -5.17
CA LEU A 428 -27.08 -11.57 -4.02
C LEU A 428 -26.58 -10.92 -2.72
N ALA A 429 -25.43 -10.24 -2.78
CA ALA A 429 -24.87 -9.52 -1.65
C ALA A 429 -25.77 -8.38 -1.18
N ALA A 430 -26.41 -7.64 -2.10
CA ALA A 430 -27.36 -6.59 -1.75
C ALA A 430 -28.60 -7.16 -1.03
N VAL A 431 -29.18 -8.24 -1.56
CA VAL A 431 -30.34 -8.92 -0.95
C VAL A 431 -30.00 -9.45 0.44
N ASN A 432 -28.88 -10.17 0.57
CA ASN A 432 -28.40 -10.65 1.87
C ASN A 432 -28.06 -9.50 2.83
N GLY A 433 -27.67 -8.36 2.28
CA GLY A 433 -27.43 -7.13 3.01
C GLY A 433 -28.69 -6.37 3.44
N GLY A 434 -29.88 -6.96 3.28
CA GLY A 434 -31.15 -6.41 3.72
C GLY A 434 -31.84 -5.49 2.71
N VAL A 435 -31.33 -5.38 1.49
CA VAL A 435 -32.02 -4.65 0.41
C VAL A 435 -33.16 -5.51 -0.12
N PRO A 436 -34.39 -4.98 -0.25
CA PRO A 436 -35.51 -5.71 -0.83
C PRO A 436 -35.19 -6.21 -2.25
N LEU A 437 -35.56 -7.47 -2.55
CA LEU A 437 -35.29 -8.09 -3.85
C LEU A 437 -35.93 -7.28 -4.99
N GLU A 438 -37.09 -6.69 -4.74
CA GLU A 438 -37.83 -5.84 -5.68
C GLU A 438 -37.03 -4.59 -6.07
N GLU A 439 -36.27 -4.02 -5.14
CA GLU A 439 -35.42 -2.86 -5.37
C GLU A 439 -34.18 -3.25 -6.19
N VAL A 440 -33.56 -4.39 -5.86
CA VAL A 440 -32.44 -4.94 -6.63
C VAL A 440 -32.86 -5.30 -8.06
N ALA A 441 -34.05 -5.87 -8.22
CA ALA A 441 -34.63 -6.23 -9.53
C ALA A 441 -34.84 -5.00 -10.43
N GLN A 442 -35.22 -3.85 -9.85
CA GLN A 442 -35.30 -2.58 -10.58
C GLN A 442 -33.92 -2.10 -11.05
N TRP A 443 -32.87 -2.25 -10.24
CA TRP A 443 -31.51 -1.81 -10.61
C TRP A 443 -30.93 -2.59 -11.78
N VAL A 444 -31.20 -3.89 -11.86
CA VAL A 444 -30.75 -4.77 -12.96
C VAL A 444 -31.77 -4.84 -14.11
N ASN A 445 -32.83 -4.05 -14.04
CA ASN A 445 -33.90 -3.95 -15.05
C ASN A 445 -34.49 -5.33 -15.42
N MET A 446 -34.87 -6.12 -14.41
CA MET A 446 -35.46 -7.45 -14.61
C MET A 446 -36.61 -7.73 -13.63
N PRO A 447 -37.56 -8.63 -13.96
CA PRO A 447 -38.61 -9.00 -13.04
C PRO A 447 -38.06 -9.70 -11.79
N ALA A 448 -38.57 -9.36 -10.59
CA ALA A 448 -38.09 -9.93 -9.33
C ALA A 448 -38.19 -11.46 -9.25
N ALA A 449 -39.19 -12.07 -9.93
CA ALA A 449 -39.31 -13.52 -10.03
C ALA A 449 -38.13 -14.14 -10.81
N VAL A 450 -37.74 -13.53 -11.94
CA VAL A 450 -36.62 -13.98 -12.77
C VAL A 450 -35.29 -13.78 -12.03
N LEU A 451 -35.13 -12.66 -11.33
CA LEU A 451 -33.95 -12.43 -10.48
C LEU A 451 -33.85 -13.49 -9.38
N ARG A 452 -34.96 -13.82 -8.72
CA ARG A 452 -35.00 -14.85 -7.68
C ARG A 452 -34.50 -16.19 -8.21
N ASP A 453 -35.05 -16.64 -9.35
CA ASP A 453 -34.69 -17.92 -9.96
C ASP A 453 -33.22 -17.95 -10.40
N MET A 454 -32.69 -16.84 -10.91
CA MET A 454 -31.27 -16.72 -11.27
C MET A 454 -30.32 -16.75 -10.06
N LEU A 455 -30.74 -16.18 -8.93
CA LEU A 455 -29.94 -16.15 -7.71
C LEU A 455 -30.00 -17.49 -6.95
N THR A 456 -31.08 -18.27 -7.08
CA THR A 456 -31.19 -19.61 -6.48
C THR A 456 -30.55 -20.71 -7.32
N ALA A 457 -30.60 -20.61 -8.65
CA ALA A 457 -29.96 -21.59 -9.56
C ALA A 457 -28.43 -21.57 -9.47
N GLY A 458 -27.81 -20.41 -9.21
CA GLY A 458 -26.35 -20.29 -9.06
C GLY A 458 -25.79 -20.91 -7.77
N GLY A 459 -26.63 -21.25 -6.79
CA GLY A 459 -26.20 -21.90 -5.54
C GLY A 459 -25.97 -23.41 -5.64
N GLN A 460 -26.40 -24.06 -6.73
CA GLN A 460 -26.20 -25.50 -6.95
C GLN A 460 -24.93 -25.85 -7.75
N GLU A 461 -24.27 -24.87 -8.37
CA GLU A 461 -23.02 -25.09 -9.12
C GLU A 461 -21.75 -24.90 -8.28
N GLU A 462 -21.82 -24.38 -7.05
CA GLU A 462 -20.66 -24.20 -6.16
C GLU A 462 -20.37 -25.42 -5.23
N ASP A 463 -21.21 -26.46 -5.25
CA ASP A 463 -21.07 -27.70 -4.45
C ASP A 463 -20.62 -28.94 -5.30
N SER A 464 -20.00 -28.74 -6.46
CA SER A 464 -19.52 -29.83 -7.35
C SER A 464 -18.08 -29.67 -7.83
#